data_AF-A0A8I0BBI9-F1
#
_entry.id   AF-A0A8I0BBI9-F1
#
_cell.length_a   1.000
_cell.length_b   1.000
_cell.length_c   1.000
_cell.angle_alpha   90.00
_cell.angle_beta   90.00
_cell.angle_gamma   90.00
#
_symmetry.space_group_name_H-M   'P 1'
#
loop_
_entity.id
_entity.type
_entity.pdbx_description
1 polymer ?
#
loop_
_entity_poly.entity_id
_entity_poly.type
_entity_poly.pdbx_seq_one_letter_code
_entity_poly.pdbx_strand_id
1 'polypeptide(L)'
;MDQYPKWFLTLIFPNVLIPVATVVFYLFGNLHPFGRVESLAFSFLIYLLMQLFWLLPIGSFFGSLFLWGNLKERAAIITAVVGLLISLTSILLILFP
;
A
#
# COMPACT_ATOMS: atom_id res chain seq x y z
N MET A 1 16.71 -10.56 16.02
CA MET A 1 16.26 -9.59 14.99
C MET A 1 17.32 -8.51 14.74
N ASP A 2 18.60 -8.77 14.98
CA ASP A 2 19.66 -7.75 14.84
C ASP A 2 20.10 -7.51 13.39
N GLN A 3 19.55 -8.27 12.44
CA GLN A 3 19.82 -8.13 11.01
C GLN A 3 19.14 -6.91 10.36
N TYR A 4 18.11 -6.36 11.01
CA TYR A 4 17.39 -5.19 10.51
C TYR A 4 17.52 -4.03 11.51
N PRO A 5 17.94 -2.83 11.07
CA PRO A 5 17.94 -1.67 11.94
C PRO A 5 16.52 -1.36 12.42
N LYS A 6 16.37 -1.04 13.72
CA LYS A 6 15.06 -0.69 14.29
C LYS A 6 14.38 0.46 13.56
N TRP A 7 15.15 1.49 13.17
CA TRP A 7 14.61 2.63 12.41
C TRP A 7 14.02 2.20 11.06
N PHE A 8 14.63 1.21 10.39
CA PHE A 8 14.13 0.69 9.11
C PHE A 8 12.85 -0.10 9.31
N LEU A 9 12.78 -0.92 10.37
CA LEU A 9 11.54 -1.60 10.75
C LEU A 9 10.41 -0.62 11.04
N THR A 10 10.70 0.46 11.78
CA THR A 10 9.73 1.55 12.03
C THR A 10 9.27 2.23 10.74
N LEU A 11 10.17 2.40 9.76
CA LEU A 11 9.82 2.98 8.46
C LEU A 11 8.90 2.08 7.63
N ILE A 12 9.16 0.77 7.59
CA ILE A 12 8.38 -0.15 6.75
C ILE A 12 7.08 -0.62 7.40
N PHE A 13 6.98 -0.63 8.73
CA PHE A 13 5.82 -1.18 9.45
C PHE A 13 4.47 -0.53 9.06
N PRO A 14 4.38 0.79 8.82
CA PRO A 14 3.13 1.41 8.37
C PRO A 14 2.63 0.89 7.02
N ASN A 15 3.51 0.35 6.16
CA ASN A 15 3.13 -0.31 4.90
C ASN A 15 2.32 -1.60 5.07
N VAL A 16 2.21 -2.12 6.30
CA VAL A 16 1.28 -3.21 6.62
C VAL A 16 0.10 -2.67 7.42
N LEU A 17 0.38 -1.86 8.44
CA LEU A 17 -0.64 -1.36 9.35
C LEU A 17 -1.72 -0.55 8.62
N ILE A 18 -1.32 0.38 7.75
CA ILE A 18 -2.26 1.27 7.04
C ILE A 18 -3.15 0.47 6.09
N PRO A 19 -2.63 -0.38 5.17
CA PRO A 19 -3.47 -1.24 4.34
C PRO A 19 -4.44 -2.10 5.11
N VAL A 20 -3.99 -2.75 6.18
CA VAL A 20 -4.86 -3.63 6.99
C VAL A 20 -5.97 -2.84 7.67
N ALA A 21 -5.68 -1.63 8.16
CA ALA A 21 -6.69 -0.77 8.74
C ALA A 21 -7.67 -0.18 7.70
N THR A 22 -7.17 0.11 6.49
CA THR A 22 -7.94 0.79 5.43
C THR A 22 -8.73 -0.17 4.53
N VAL A 23 -8.32 -1.43 4.39
CA VAL A 23 -8.91 -2.40 3.44
C VAL A 23 -10.41 -2.61 3.67
N VAL A 24 -10.87 -2.54 4.91
CA VAL A 24 -12.29 -2.69 5.26
C VAL A 24 -13.15 -1.64 4.57
N PHE A 25 -12.66 -0.41 4.43
CA PHE A 25 -13.40 0.66 3.75
C PHE A 25 -13.46 0.44 2.23
N TYR A 26 -12.38 -0.08 1.62
CA TYR A 26 -12.35 -0.39 0.19
C TYR A 26 -13.21 -1.60 -0.17
N LEU A 27 -13.34 -2.59 0.71
CA LEU A 27 -14.14 -3.79 0.48
C LEU A 27 -15.61 -3.63 0.88
N PHE A 28 -15.89 -2.93 1.97
CA PHE A 28 -17.22 -2.91 2.59
C PHE A 28 -17.78 -1.49 2.82
N GLY A 29 -16.95 -0.45 2.69
CA GLY A 29 -17.35 0.93 2.97
C GLY A 29 -18.17 1.61 1.88
N ASN A 30 -18.52 0.90 0.79
CA ASN A 30 -19.24 1.44 -0.37
C ASN A 30 -18.57 2.70 -0.97
N LEU A 31 -17.24 2.80 -0.84
CA LEU A 31 -16.43 3.91 -1.35
C LEU A 31 -16.28 3.83 -2.87
N HIS A 32 -16.46 4.98 -3.53
CA HIS A 32 -16.32 5.14 -4.98
C HIS A 32 -15.40 6.32 -5.32
N PRO A 33 -14.11 6.29 -4.91
CA PRO A 33 -13.19 7.42 -5.06
C PRO A 33 -12.90 7.81 -6.53
N PHE A 34 -13.25 6.93 -7.48
CA PHE A 34 -13.13 7.18 -8.91
C PHE A 34 -14.49 7.24 -9.62
N GLY A 35 -15.57 7.42 -8.87
CA GLY A 35 -16.93 7.45 -9.39
C GLY A 35 -17.50 6.08 -9.78
N ARG A 36 -18.66 6.09 -10.43
CA ARG A 36 -19.32 4.91 -10.99
C ARG A 36 -19.28 4.97 -12.50
N VAL A 37 -18.91 3.86 -13.13
CA VAL A 37 -18.84 3.74 -14.59
C VAL A 37 -19.76 2.61 -15.03
N GLU A 38 -20.56 2.82 -16.07
CA GLU A 38 -21.52 1.81 -16.54
C GLU A 38 -20.83 0.69 -17.35
N SER A 39 -19.70 0.99 -17.97
CA SER A 39 -18.95 0.00 -18.73
C SER A 39 -18.29 -1.02 -17.80
N LEU A 40 -18.55 -2.30 -18.06
CA LEU A 40 -18.01 -3.43 -17.30
C LEU A 40 -16.47 -3.44 -17.30
N ALA A 41 -15.85 -3.18 -18.45
CA ALA A 41 -14.39 -3.17 -18.57
C ALA A 41 -13.75 -2.10 -17.68
N PHE A 42 -14.28 -0.88 -17.69
CA PHE A 42 -13.79 0.22 -16.85
C PHE A 42 -14.09 -0.02 -15.36
N SER A 43 -15.26 -0.58 -15.04
CA SER A 43 -15.59 -0.97 -13.66
C SER A 43 -14.60 -2.00 -13.11
N PHE A 44 -14.20 -2.98 -13.92
CA PHE A 44 -13.19 -3.96 -13.54
C PHE A 44 -11.81 -3.33 -13.33
N LEU A 45 -11.39 -2.39 -14.20
CA LEU A 45 -10.12 -1.67 -14.05
C LEU A 45 -10.09 -0.83 -12.78
N ILE A 46 -11.17 -0.12 -12.46
CA ILE A 46 -11.30 0.66 -11.22
C ILE A 46 -11.25 -0.26 -10.00
N TYR A 47 -11.95 -1.40 -10.06
CA TYR A 47 -11.88 -2.41 -8.99
C TYR A 47 -10.43 -2.90 -8.78
N LEU A 48 -9.72 -3.26 -9.85
CA LEU A 48 -8.33 -3.72 -9.76
C LEU A 48 -7.43 -2.62 -9.20
N LEU A 49 -7.61 -1.37 -9.63
CA LEU A 49 -6.90 -0.22 -9.09
C LEU A 49 -7.16 -0.04 -7.59
N MET A 50 -8.40 -0.22 -7.12
CA MET A 50 -8.72 -0.19 -5.69
C MET A 50 -8.00 -1.30 -4.91
N GLN A 51 -7.88 -2.51 -5.47
CA GLN A 51 -7.14 -3.59 -4.81
C GLN A 51 -5.64 -3.29 -4.68
N LEU A 52 -5.05 -2.52 -5.60
CA LEU A 52 -3.64 -2.15 -5.53
C LEU A 52 -3.29 -1.27 -4.32
N PHE A 53 -4.25 -0.52 -3.77
CA PHE A 53 -4.01 0.34 -2.61
C PHE A 53 -3.69 -0.42 -1.33
N TRP A 54 -4.14 -1.67 -1.19
CA TRP A 54 -3.74 -2.51 -0.06
C TRP A 54 -2.67 -3.54 -0.46
N LEU A 55 -2.70 -4.03 -1.69
CA LEU A 55 -1.74 -5.03 -2.16
C LEU A 55 -0.32 -4.47 -2.33
N LEU A 56 -0.17 -3.28 -2.93
CA LEU A 56 1.15 -2.71 -3.22
C LEU A 56 1.92 -2.31 -1.97
N PRO A 57 1.32 -1.69 -0.93
CA PRO A 57 2.09 -1.39 0.27
C PRO A 57 2.49 -2.65 1.05
N ILE A 58 1.61 -3.66 1.15
CA ILE A 58 1.99 -4.96 1.76
C ILE A 58 3.13 -5.61 0.98
N GLY A 59 3.03 -5.64 -0.35
CA GLY A 59 4.12 -6.12 -1.21
C GLY A 59 5.40 -5.32 -1.01
N SER A 60 5.29 -4.00 -0.84
CA SER A 60 6.42 -3.11 -0.57
C SER A 60 7.08 -3.40 0.78
N PHE A 61 6.32 -3.76 1.82
CA PHE A 61 6.88 -4.18 3.11
C PHE A 61 7.79 -5.41 2.95
N PHE A 62 7.27 -6.48 2.35
CA PHE A 62 8.05 -7.71 2.15
C PHE A 62 9.20 -7.51 1.16
N GLY A 63 8.97 -6.76 0.08
CA GLY A 63 10.00 -6.39 -0.88
C GLY A 63 11.14 -5.61 -0.25
N SER A 64 10.84 -4.68 0.66
CA SER A 64 11.85 -3.89 1.38
C SER A 64 12.69 -4.77 2.31
N LEU A 65 12.08 -5.71 3.05
CA LEU A 65 12.79 -6.68 3.87
C LEU A 65 13.72 -7.58 3.05
N PHE A 66 13.23 -8.06 1.91
CA PHE A 66 14.00 -8.89 1.00
C PHE A 66 15.19 -8.14 0.41
N LEU A 67 14.99 -6.91 -0.07
CA LEU A 67 16.05 -6.08 -0.64
C LEU A 67 17.11 -5.71 0.41
N TRP A 68 16.68 -5.41 1.63
CA TRP A 68 17.59 -5.14 2.75
C TRP A 68 18.46 -6.36 3.07
N GLY A 69 17.86 -7.55 3.16
CA GLY A 69 18.59 -8.81 3.40
C GLY A 69 19.59 -9.16 2.28
N ASN A 70 19.39 -8.63 1.07
CA ASN A 70 20.28 -8.82 -0.07
C ASN A 70 21.29 -7.66 -0.26
N LEU A 71 21.55 -6.87 0.79
CA LEU A 71 22.50 -5.73 0.77
C LEU A 71 22.15 -4.63 -0.25
N LYS A 72 20.88 -4.54 -0.68
CA LYS A 72 20.37 -3.49 -1.59
C LYS A 72 19.63 -2.41 -0.80
N GLU A 73 20.31 -1.77 0.14
CA GLU A 73 19.71 -0.84 1.10
C GLU A 73 18.95 0.32 0.43
N ARG A 74 19.54 0.96 -0.60
CA ARG A 74 18.88 2.05 -1.34
C ARG A 74 17.57 1.59 -1.98
N ALA A 75 17.58 0.42 -2.61
CA ALA A 75 16.37 -0.13 -3.23
C ALA A 75 15.32 -0.46 -2.17
N ALA A 76 15.73 -1.04 -1.03
CA ALA A 76 14.85 -1.33 0.10
C ALA A 76 14.16 -0.07 0.63
N ILE A 77 14.91 1.03 0.81
CA ILE A 77 14.36 2.32 1.27
C ILE A 77 13.40 2.91 0.23
N ILE A 78 13.76 2.88 -1.06
CA ILE A 78 12.88 3.38 -2.12
C ILE A 78 11.56 2.60 -2.16
N THR A 79 11.62 1.27 -2.12
CA THR A 79 10.43 0.41 -2.08
C THR A 79 9.57 0.73 -0.85
N ALA A 80 10.19 0.93 0.32
CA ALA A 80 9.49 1.30 1.54
C ALA A 80 8.75 2.64 1.37
N VAL A 81 9.41 3.67 0.85
CA VAL A 81 8.85 5.01 0.65
C VAL A 81 7.73 4.99 -0.38
N VAL A 82 7.87 4.26 -1.48
CA VAL A 82 6.81 4.12 -2.50
C VAL A 82 5.57 3.48 -1.89
N GLY A 83 5.73 2.41 -1.11
CA GLY A 83 4.62 1.79 -0.38
C GLY A 83 3.92 2.78 0.57
N LEU A 84 4.68 3.64 1.24
CA LEU A 84 4.14 4.59 2.21
C LEU A 84 3.33 5.67 1.49
N LEU A 85 3.84 6.20 0.36
CA LEU A 85 3.12 7.18 -0.45
C LEU A 85 1.79 6.63 -0.97
N ILE A 86 1.76 5.36 -1.39
CA ILE A 86 0.52 4.68 -1.79
C ILE A 86 -0.43 4.53 -0.59
N SER A 87 0.08 4.14 0.57
CA SER A 87 -0.71 4.03 1.81
C SER A 87 -1.31 5.38 2.24
N LEU A 88 -0.55 6.47 2.12
CA LEU A 88 -1.04 7.82 2.40
C LEU A 88 -2.12 8.24 1.40
N THR A 89 -1.92 7.94 0.12
CA THR A 89 -2.91 8.20 -0.93
C THR A 89 -4.21 7.45 -0.64
N SER A 90 -4.12 6.20 -0.17
CA SER A 90 -5.26 5.40 0.27
C SER A 90 -6.06 6.10 1.39
N ILE A 91 -5.38 6.59 2.43
CA ILE A 91 -6.03 7.36 3.51
C ILE A 91 -6.72 8.62 2.95
N LEU A 92 -6.05 9.36 2.06
CA LEU A 92 -6.60 10.57 1.48
C LEU A 92 -7.88 10.30 0.66
N LEU A 93 -7.91 9.23 -0.12
CA LEU A 93 -9.09 8.84 -0.89
C LEU A 93 -10.26 8.38 0.00
N ILE A 94 -9.98 7.87 1.21
CA ILE A 94 -11.03 7.55 2.19
C ILE A 94 -11.60 8.83 2.82
N LEU A 95 -10.74 9.78 3.17
CA LEU A 95 -11.14 11.03 3.84
C LEU A 95 -11.79 12.03 2.87
N PHE A 96 -11.37 12.02 1.61
CA PHE A 96 -11.85 12.90 0.54
C PHE A 96 -12.25 12.05 -0.68
N PRO A 97 -13.38 11.34 -0.60
CA PRO A 97 -13.85 10.43 -1.64
C PRO A 97 -14.42 11.13 -2.89
#